data_AF-A0A1F8CVE5-F1
#
_entry.id   AF-A0A1F8CVE5-F1
#
_cell.length_a   1.000
_cell.length_b   1.000
_cell.length_c   1.000
_cell.angle_alpha   90.00
_cell.angle_beta   90.00
_cell.angle_gamma   90.00
#
_symmetry.space_group_name_H-M   'P 1'
#
loop_
_entity.id
_entity.type
_entity.pdbx_description
1 polymer ?
#
loop_
_entity_poly.entity_id
_entity_poly.type
_entity_poly.pdbx_seq_one_letter_code
_entity_poly.pdbx_strand_id
1 'polypeptide(L)'
;MKTRQLKELREKSSEELLVMVRELKLKMQKAGIEMMVGKESNLKQKKMLRRDIRQILTIISEVKNENVKSEKNIKEKKTKKEDKK
;
A
#
# COMPACT_ATOMS: atom_id res chain seq x y z
N MET A 1 5.31 9.08 6.64
CA MET A 1 4.60 9.87 5.63
C MET A 1 3.81 11.01 6.25
N LYS A 2 3.61 12.13 5.53
CA LYS A 2 2.67 13.20 5.94
C LYS A 2 1.23 12.81 5.55
N THR A 3 0.23 13.40 6.20
CA THR A 3 -1.20 13.09 5.95
C THR A 3 -1.65 13.38 4.52
N ARG A 4 -1.17 14.47 3.90
CA ARG A 4 -1.48 14.81 2.50
C ARG A 4 -1.03 13.72 1.52
N GLN A 5 0.20 13.24 1.69
CA GLN A 5 0.76 12.16 0.88
C GLN A 5 -0.03 10.85 1.01
N LEU A 6 -0.60 10.56 2.20
CA LEU A 6 -1.44 9.37 2.38
C LEU A 6 -2.75 9.45 1.60
N LYS A 7 -3.33 10.66 1.44
CA LYS A 7 -4.54 10.84 0.62
C LYS A 7 -4.23 10.61 -0.86
N GLU A 8 -3.16 11.24 -1.36
CA GLU A 8 -2.70 11.06 -2.74
C GLU A 8 -2.42 9.59 -3.07
N LEU A 9 -1.89 8.82 -2.12
CA LEU A 9 -1.66 7.38 -2.33
C LEU A 9 -2.93 6.55 -2.43
N ARG A 10 -4.04 6.99 -1.83
CA ARG A 10 -5.33 6.28 -1.93
C ARG A 10 -6.01 6.48 -3.28
N GLU A 11 -5.65 7.55 -3.99
CA GLU A 11 -6.16 7.85 -5.33
C GLU A 11 -5.42 7.08 -6.42
N LYS A 12 -4.24 6.53 -6.10
CA LYS A 12 -3.41 5.76 -7.03
C LYS A 12 -3.91 4.34 -7.23
N SER A 13 -3.52 3.75 -8.36
CA SER A 13 -3.87 2.36 -8.66
C SER A 13 -3.10 1.37 -7.77
N SER A 14 -3.63 0.16 -7.61
CA SER A 14 -2.93 -0.91 -6.88
C SER A 14 -1.57 -1.26 -7.51
N GLU A 15 -1.44 -1.13 -8.84
CA GLU A 15 -0.19 -1.40 -9.55
C GLU A 15 0.86 -0.32 -9.26
N GLU A 16 0.48 0.96 -9.29
CA GLU A 16 1.35 2.07 -8.94
C GLU A 16 1.84 1.97 -7.50
N LEU A 17 0.95 1.60 -6.57
CA LEU A 17 1.31 1.34 -5.17
C LEU A 17 2.32 0.19 -5.03
N LEU A 18 2.21 -0.86 -5.83
CA LEU A 18 3.17 -1.95 -5.85
C LEU A 18 4.54 -1.52 -6.39
N VAL A 19 4.57 -0.69 -7.44
CA VAL A 19 5.83 -0.12 -7.97
C VAL A 19 6.53 0.70 -6.89
N MET A 20 5.81 1.61 -6.21
CA MET A 20 6.38 2.41 -5.11
C MET A 20 6.90 1.54 -3.95
N VAL A 21 6.21 0.45 -3.61
CA VAL A 21 6.70 -0.50 -2.59
C VAL A 21 8.01 -1.16 -3.02
N ARG A 22 8.14 -1.55 -4.30
CA ARG A 22 9.38 -2.15 -4.82
C ARG A 22 10.54 -1.16 -4.74
N GLU A 23 10.32 0.09 -5.15
CA GLU A 23 11.35 1.14 -5.06
C GLU A 23 11.78 1.41 -3.62
N LEU A 24 10.83 1.50 -2.68
CA LEU A 24 11.15 1.72 -1.28
C LEU A 24 11.89 0.53 -0.66
N LYS A 25 11.56 -0.70 -1.06
CA LYS A 25 12.30 -1.91 -0.64
C LYS A 25 13.74 -1.89 -1.14
N LEU A 26 13.97 -1.51 -2.39
CA LEU A 26 15.33 -1.37 -2.94
C LEU A 26 16.14 -0.30 -2.19
N LYS A 27 15.53 0.87 -1.93
CA LYS A 27 16.16 1.93 -1.12
C LYS A 27 16.49 1.42 0.29
N MET A 28 15.60 0.66 0.91
CA MET A 28 15.82 0.09 2.24
C MET A 28 16.95 -0.96 2.24
N GLN A 29 17.03 -1.79 1.21
CA GLN A 29 18.10 -2.77 1.04
C GLN A 29 19.46 -2.07 0.85
N LYS A 30 19.52 -1.08 -0.04
CA LYS A 30 20.73 -0.28 -0.27
C LYS A 30 21.21 0.39 1.01
N ALA A 31 20.32 1.07 1.73
CA ALA A 31 20.65 1.64 3.03
C ALA A 31 21.12 0.56 4.03
N GLY A 32 20.50 -0.63 4.02
CA GLY A 32 20.95 -1.74 4.86
C GLY A 32 22.38 -2.21 4.56
N ILE A 33 22.74 -2.28 3.27
CA ILE A 33 24.10 -2.65 2.83
C ILE A 33 25.09 -1.55 3.22
N GLU A 34 24.78 -0.28 2.94
CA GLU A 34 25.64 0.87 3.28
C GLU A 34 25.90 0.95 4.79
N MET A 35 24.89 0.61 5.61
CA MET A 35 25.07 0.51 7.06
C MET A 35 25.96 -0.68 7.47
N MET A 36 25.88 -1.81 6.77
CA MET A 36 26.69 -2.99 7.07
C MET A 36 28.17 -2.77 6.79
N VAL A 37 28.50 -2.05 5.70
CA VAL A 37 29.90 -1.64 5.39
C VAL A 37 30.31 -0.34 6.10
N GLY A 38 29.51 0.18 7.04
CA GLY A 38 29.85 1.35 7.84
C GLY A 38 29.88 2.69 7.07
N LYS A 39 29.34 2.74 5.84
CA LYS A 39 29.25 3.95 5.03
C LYS A 39 28.11 4.87 5.45
N GLU A 40 27.09 4.33 6.11
CA GLU A 40 25.88 5.04 6.51
C GLU A 40 25.55 4.63 7.96
N SER A 41 25.15 5.58 8.82
CA SER A 41 24.75 5.29 10.21
C SER A 41 23.30 5.69 10.51
N ASN A 42 22.58 6.18 9.50
CA ASN A 42 21.25 6.75 9.67
C ASN A 42 20.16 5.69 9.84
N LEU A 43 20.08 5.12 11.05
CA LEU A 43 19.02 4.19 11.47
C LEU A 43 17.62 4.79 11.31
N LYS A 44 17.49 6.11 11.48
CA LYS A 44 16.22 6.82 11.36
C LYS A 44 15.68 6.72 9.93
N GLN A 45 16.53 6.85 8.92
CA GLN A 45 16.13 6.70 7.52
C GLN A 45 15.60 5.30 7.24
N LYS A 46 16.28 4.25 7.70
CA LYS A 46 15.82 2.85 7.56
C LYS A 46 14.47 2.61 8.24
N LYS A 47 14.27 3.19 9.44
CA LYS A 47 12.99 3.12 10.17
C LYS A 47 11.86 3.85 9.42
N MET A 48 12.16 4.99 8.82
CA MET A 48 11.21 5.77 8.01
C MET A 48 10.78 5.00 6.76
N LEU A 49 11.73 4.41 6.03
CA LEU A 49 11.45 3.57 4.86
C LEU A 49 10.56 2.38 5.23
N ARG A 50 10.86 1.69 6.34
CA ARG A 50 10.02 0.58 6.82
C ARG A 50 8.59 1.02 7.14
N ARG A 51 8.42 2.17 7.80
CA ARG A 51 7.10 2.72 8.10
C ARG A 51 6.34 3.04 6.81
N ASP A 52 6.98 3.70 5.86
CA ASP A 52 6.33 4.13 4.64
C ASP A 52 5.92 2.91 3.78
N ILE A 53 6.76 1.85 3.71
CA ILE A 53 6.38 0.56 3.10
C ILE A 53 5.14 -0.03 3.76
N ARG A 54 5.10 -0.08 5.11
CA ARG A 54 3.94 -0.62 5.84
C ARG A 54 2.68 0.17 5.50
N GLN A 55 2.75 1.49 5.47
CA GLN A 55 1.61 2.35 5.16
C GLN A 55 1.05 2.08 3.76
N ILE A 56 1.91 1.97 2.74
CA ILE A 56 1.45 1.68 1.37
C ILE A 56 0.83 0.28 1.27
N LEU A 57 1.42 -0.72 1.93
CA LEU A 57 0.84 -2.07 1.97
C LEU A 57 -0.53 -2.11 2.65
N THR A 58 -0.71 -1.33 3.73
CA THR A 58 -2.01 -1.17 4.37
C THR A 58 -3.03 -0.55 3.41
N ILE A 59 -2.67 0.52 2.70
CA ILE A 59 -3.54 1.16 1.70
C ILE A 59 -3.94 0.17 0.60
N ILE A 60 -2.99 -0.61 0.06
CA ILE A 60 -3.29 -1.65 -0.94
C ILE A 60 -4.32 -2.65 -0.38
N SER A 61 -4.17 -3.07 0.88
CA SER A 61 -5.12 -3.98 1.51
C SER A 61 -6.50 -3.34 1.72
N GLU A 62 -6.56 -2.06 2.10
CA GLU A 62 -7.80 -1.30 2.25
C GLU A 62 -8.56 -1.24 0.92
N VAL A 63 -7.87 -0.81 -0.16
CA VAL A 63 -8.44 -0.70 -1.51
C VAL A 63 -8.96 -2.05 -2.02
N LYS A 64 -8.20 -3.14 -1.82
CA LYS A 64 -8.65 -4.49 -2.19
C LYS A 64 -9.92 -4.90 -1.44
N ASN A 65 -10.00 -4.62 -0.13
CA ASN A 65 -11.15 -4.99 0.68
C ASN A 65 -12.40 -4.17 0.35
N GLU A 66 -12.26 -2.91 -0.05
CA GLU A 66 -13.36 -2.06 -0.51
C GLU A 66 -13.95 -2.59 -1.82
N ASN A 67 -13.11 -2.98 -2.77
CA ASN A 67 -13.55 -3.59 -4.04
C ASN A 67 -14.31 -4.91 -3.82
N VAL A 68 -13.87 -5.75 -2.88
CA VAL A 68 -14.59 -7.00 -2.57
C VAL A 68 -15.96 -6.73 -1.95
N LYS A 69 -16.10 -5.68 -1.14
CA LYS A 69 -17.40 -5.29 -0.54
C LYS A 69 -18.37 -4.74 -1.58
N SER A 70 -17.88 -3.94 -2.54
CA SER A 70 -18.72 -3.39 -3.61
C SER A 70 -19.25 -4.49 -4.53
N GLU A 71 -18.44 -5.47 -4.89
CA GLU A 71 -18.86 -6.63 -5.70
C GLU A 71 -19.92 -7.50 -5.03
N LYS A 72 -19.78 -7.77 -3.72
CA LYS A 72 -20.77 -8.54 -2.95
C LYS A 72 -22.13 -7.83 -2.91
N ASN A 73 -22.13 -6.53 -2.69
CA ASN A 73 -23.36 -5.72 -2.68
C ASN A 73 -24.07 -5.70 -4.04
N ILE A 74 -23.34 -5.74 -5.16
CA ILE A 74 -23.92 -5.83 -6.51
C ILE A 74 -24.57 -7.20 -6.72
N LYS A 75 -23.92 -8.29 -6.30
CA LYS A 75 -24.45 -9.65 -6.42
C LYS A 75 -25.74 -9.83 -5.61
N GLU A 76 -25.77 -9.37 -4.35
CA GLU A 76 -26.97 -9.44 -3.50
C GLU A 76 -28.16 -8.65 -4.05
N LYS A 77 -27.91 -7.52 -4.75
CA LYS A 77 -28.98 -6.74 -5.39
C LYS A 77 -29.53 -7.41 -6.65
N LYS A 78 -28.73 -8.22 -7.36
CA LYS A 78 -29.17 -8.97 -8.54
C LYS A 78 -30.03 -10.16 -8.16
N THR A 79 -29.61 -10.97 -7.18
CA THR A 79 -30.38 -12.13 -6.70
C THR A 79 -31.76 -11.72 -6.17
N LYS A 80 -31.84 -10.67 -5.34
CA LYS A 80 -33.12 -10.14 -4.83
C LYS A 80 -34.08 -9.58 -5.91
N LYS A 81 -33.58 -9.27 -7.11
CA LYS A 81 -34.40 -8.83 -8.24
C LYS A 81 -34.94 -10.01 -9.06
N GLU A 82 -34.22 -11.12 -9.09
CA GLU A 82 -34.63 -12.35 -9.78
C GLU A 82 -35.70 -13.10 -8.96
N ASP A 83 -35.59 -13.13 -7.63
CA ASP A 83 -36.59 -13.76 -6.75
C ASP A 83 -37.94 -13.01 -6.68
N LYS A 84 -38.05 -11.83 -7.31
CA LYS A 84 -39.27 -10.99 -7.34
C LYS A 84 -40.00 -10.98 -8.69
N LYS A 85 -39.55 -11.76 -9.67
CA LYS A 85 -40.16 -11.92 -10.99
C LYS A 85 -40.75 -13.31 -11.13
#